data_AF-A0A4Q0XM96-F1
#
_entry.id   AF-A0A4Q0XM96-F1
#
_cell.length_a   1.000
_cell.length_b   1.000
_cell.length_c   1.000
_cell.angle_alpha   90.00
_cell.angle_beta   90.00
_cell.angle_gamma   90.00
#
_symmetry.space_group_name_H-M   'P 1'
#
loop_
_entity.id
_entity.type
_entity.pdbx_description
1 polymer ?
#
loop_
_entity_poly.entity_id
_entity_poly.type
_entity_poly.pdbx_seq_one_letter_code
_entity_poly.pdbx_strand_id
1 'polypeptide(L)'
;MNTFIKNYYQMLYAIEQSIEQKLQLPTLTLIYSTIDSLSWVAYGDIGVKKRFTKWIHDYMFRTKKLNVNALDLYAARCAILHTLTPNSDLSNNNQASTLWYSWGIGEDIELEQLIKKRKVENAKVIHINELYESLKLGILQFIQIENLNEDSQKRINQHYENITREQLTKYLKLNN
;
A
#
# COMPACT_ATOMS: atom_id res chain seq x y z
N MET A 1 14.90 14.70 8.96
CA MET A 1 13.77 14.59 8.04
C MET A 1 12.46 14.69 8.83
N ASN A 2 11.43 15.47 8.43
CA ASN A 2 10.14 15.53 9.17
C ASN A 2 9.85 14.12 9.64
N THR A 3 9.62 13.90 10.94
CA THR A 3 9.50 12.55 11.49
C THR A 3 8.51 11.70 10.69
N PHE A 4 7.49 12.32 10.09
CA PHE A 4 6.59 11.72 9.11
C PHE A 4 7.38 11.17 7.91
N ILE A 5 8.04 12.05 7.16
CA ILE A 5 8.84 11.68 6.00
C ILE A 5 9.93 10.66 6.36
N LYS A 6 10.51 10.76 7.57
CA LYS A 6 11.54 9.83 8.06
C LYS A 6 10.98 8.44 8.22
N ASN A 7 9.86 8.35 8.91
CA ASN A 7 9.22 7.09 9.20
C ASN A 7 8.73 6.44 7.90
N TYR A 8 8.12 7.21 6.99
CA TYR A 8 7.70 6.67 5.69
C TYR A 8 8.86 6.31 4.77
N TYR A 9 9.97 7.04 4.82
CA TYR A 9 11.20 6.62 4.14
C TYR A 9 11.69 5.27 4.68
N GLN A 10 11.76 5.09 6.00
CA GLN A 10 12.15 3.82 6.61
C GLN A 10 11.21 2.68 6.23
N MET A 11 9.90 2.93 6.17
CA MET A 11 8.91 1.96 5.69
C MET A 11 9.16 1.57 4.24
N LEU A 12 9.35 2.54 3.35
CA LEU A 12 9.63 2.28 1.93
C LEU A 12 10.94 1.54 1.73
N TYR A 13 11.99 1.93 2.45
CA TYR A 13 13.28 1.25 2.43
C TYR A 13 13.15 -0.19 2.92
N ALA A 14 12.44 -0.43 4.02
CA ALA A 14 12.21 -1.79 4.52
C ALA A 14 11.41 -2.66 3.53
N ILE A 15 10.46 -2.06 2.79
CA ILE A 15 9.75 -2.75 1.71
C ILE A 15 10.71 -3.15 0.59
N GLU A 16 11.57 -2.23 0.14
CA GLU A 16 12.57 -2.50 -0.91
C GLU A 16 13.54 -3.61 -0.48
N GLN A 17 14.07 -3.52 0.73
CA GLN A 17 14.95 -4.57 1.29
C GLN A 17 14.22 -5.91 1.39
N SER A 18 12.95 -5.93 1.77
CA SER A 18 12.16 -7.16 1.83
C SER A 18 11.93 -7.75 0.43
N ILE A 19 11.71 -6.92 -0.59
CA ILE A 19 11.58 -7.36 -1.99
C ILE A 19 12.91 -7.97 -2.47
N GLU A 20 14.03 -7.28 -2.26
CA GLU A 20 15.37 -7.75 -2.65
C GLU A 20 15.71 -9.11 -2.02
N GLN A 21 15.34 -9.28 -0.75
CA GLN A 21 15.55 -10.52 0.00
C GLN A 21 14.44 -11.57 -0.23
N LYS A 22 13.50 -11.31 -1.16
CA LYS A 22 12.39 -12.22 -1.51
C LYS A 22 11.52 -12.61 -0.31
N LEU A 23 11.25 -11.66 0.58
CA LEU A 23 10.42 -11.82 1.78
C LEU A 23 8.98 -11.34 1.50
N GLN A 24 8.18 -12.14 0.79
CA GLN A 24 6.88 -11.70 0.25
C GLN A 24 5.88 -11.28 1.35
N LEU A 25 5.72 -12.10 2.39
CA LEU A 25 4.77 -11.79 3.47
C LEU A 25 5.18 -10.53 4.24
N PRO A 26 6.44 -10.37 4.69
CA PRO A 26 6.91 -9.09 5.24
C PRO A 26 6.70 -7.89 4.31
N THR A 27 6.99 -8.03 3.01
CA THR A 27 6.73 -6.98 2.01
C THR A 27 5.27 -6.58 2.01
N LEU A 28 4.34 -7.54 1.92
CA LEU A 28 2.91 -7.27 1.90
C LEU A 28 2.42 -6.66 3.20
N THR A 29 2.89 -7.15 4.36
CA THR A 29 2.59 -6.56 5.67
C THR A 29 3.00 -5.10 5.71
N LEU A 30 4.23 -4.77 5.31
CA LEU A 30 4.72 -3.39 5.32
C LEU A 30 3.95 -2.48 4.35
N ILE A 31 3.63 -2.97 3.14
CA ILE A 31 2.79 -2.25 2.17
C ILE A 31 1.42 -1.94 2.79
N TYR A 32 0.73 -2.95 3.32
CA TYR A 32 -0.61 -2.78 3.87
C TYR A 32 -0.64 -1.91 5.12
N SER A 33 0.34 -2.05 6.01
CA SER A 33 0.49 -1.17 7.17
C SER A 33 0.76 0.28 6.76
N THR A 34 1.55 0.51 5.72
CA THR A 34 1.83 1.86 5.19
C THR A 34 0.56 2.51 4.64
N ILE A 35 -0.26 1.77 3.90
CA ILE A 35 -1.55 2.27 3.40
C ILE A 35 -2.48 2.60 4.58
N ASP A 36 -2.55 1.72 5.58
CA ASP A 36 -3.41 1.91 6.76
C ASP A 36 -3.04 3.18 7.51
N SER A 37 -1.74 3.41 7.76
CA SER A 37 -1.27 4.59 8.48
C SER A 37 -1.48 5.87 7.68
N LEU A 38 -1.21 5.87 6.37
CA LEU A 38 -1.45 7.03 5.51
C LEU A 38 -2.94 7.35 5.37
N SER A 39 -3.79 6.32 5.33
CA SER A 39 -5.25 6.51 5.28
C SER A 39 -5.78 7.19 6.55
N TRP A 40 -5.20 6.87 7.71
CA TRP A 40 -5.54 7.55 8.96
C TRP A 40 -5.01 8.99 8.97
N VAL A 41 -3.80 9.24 8.46
CA VAL A 41 -3.29 10.61 8.33
C VAL A 41 -4.18 11.46 7.41
N ALA A 42 -4.71 10.89 6.32
CA ALA A 42 -5.57 11.60 5.38
C ALA A 42 -7.00 11.85 5.92
N TYR A 43 -7.58 10.90 6.67
CA TYR A 43 -9.01 10.90 6.96
C TYR A 43 -9.39 10.78 8.44
N GLY A 44 -8.41 10.61 9.33
CA GLY A 44 -8.63 10.45 10.77
C GLY A 44 -9.44 9.21 11.14
N ASP A 45 -10.30 9.37 12.14
CA ASP A 45 -10.96 8.26 12.85
C ASP A 45 -12.25 7.75 12.19
N ILE A 46 -12.46 8.06 10.91
CA ILE A 46 -13.50 7.33 10.15
C ILE A 46 -13.14 5.84 10.11
N GLY A 47 -14.17 4.98 10.00
CA GLY A 47 -14.00 3.52 10.06
C GLY A 47 -12.89 3.01 9.14
N VAL A 48 -12.09 2.04 9.61
CA VAL A 48 -10.85 1.55 8.96
C VAL A 48 -11.08 1.22 7.48
N LYS A 49 -12.10 0.40 7.20
CA LYS A 49 -12.53 0.07 5.84
C LYS A 49 -12.73 1.30 4.97
N LYS A 50 -13.42 2.32 5.49
CA LYS A 50 -13.78 3.53 4.75
C LYS A 50 -12.55 4.39 4.45
N ARG A 51 -11.66 4.63 5.42
CA ARG A 51 -10.43 5.40 5.17
C ARG A 51 -9.47 4.67 4.23
N PHE A 52 -9.31 3.36 4.42
CA PHE A 52 -8.37 2.55 3.63
C PHE A 52 -8.77 2.54 2.15
N THR A 53 -10.04 2.21 1.85
CA THR A 53 -10.51 2.20 0.46
C THR A 53 -10.53 3.58 -0.16
N LYS A 54 -10.88 4.62 0.62
CA LYS A 54 -10.82 6.01 0.16
C LYS A 54 -9.40 6.44 -0.20
N TRP A 55 -8.40 6.05 0.59
CA TRP A 55 -7.00 6.37 0.30
C TRP A 55 -6.53 5.73 -1.01
N ILE A 56 -6.86 4.46 -1.23
CA ILE A 56 -6.57 3.78 -2.50
C ILE A 56 -7.20 4.53 -3.68
N HIS A 57 -8.48 4.91 -3.57
CA HIS A 57 -9.16 5.61 -4.65
C HIS A 57 -8.60 7.02 -4.92
N ASP A 58 -8.25 7.75 -3.87
CA ASP A 58 -7.82 9.14 -3.99
C ASP A 58 -6.35 9.28 -4.40
N TYR A 59 -5.50 8.28 -4.09
CA TYR A 59 -4.04 8.39 -4.30
C TYR A 59 -3.42 7.25 -5.13
N MET A 60 -3.79 5.98 -4.93
CA MET A 60 -3.17 4.86 -5.67
C MET A 60 -3.76 4.70 -7.07
N PHE A 61 -5.08 4.62 -7.19
CA PHE A 61 -5.74 4.28 -8.46
C PHE A 61 -5.83 5.46 -9.43
N ARG A 62 -5.65 6.70 -8.95
CA ARG A 62 -5.54 7.86 -9.84
C ARG A 62 -4.25 7.86 -10.66
N THR A 63 -3.19 7.25 -10.12
CA THR A 63 -1.85 7.27 -10.73
C THR A 63 -1.54 5.98 -11.48
N LYS A 64 -1.97 4.82 -10.95
CA LYS A 64 -1.84 3.52 -11.61
C LYS A 64 -3.07 2.66 -11.34
N LYS A 65 -3.80 2.32 -12.40
CA LYS A 65 -4.95 1.41 -12.29
C LYS A 65 -4.46 -0.02 -12.18
N LEU A 66 -4.70 -0.65 -11.05
CA LEU A 66 -4.44 -2.07 -10.83
C LEU A 66 -5.66 -2.90 -11.27
N ASN A 67 -5.47 -4.16 -11.62
CA ASN A 67 -6.57 -5.08 -11.96
C ASN A 67 -7.35 -5.58 -10.73
N VAL A 68 -7.47 -4.76 -9.69
CA VAL A 68 -8.16 -5.05 -8.43
C VAL A 68 -8.94 -3.82 -8.00
N ASN A 69 -9.99 -3.99 -7.21
CA ASN A 69 -10.69 -2.85 -6.61
C ASN A 69 -10.16 -2.58 -5.18
N ALA A 70 -10.54 -1.44 -4.60
CA ALA A 70 -10.05 -1.05 -3.27
C ALA A 70 -10.56 -1.99 -2.16
N LEU A 71 -11.74 -2.60 -2.35
CA LEU A 71 -12.30 -3.57 -1.41
C LEU A 71 -11.52 -4.89 -1.42
N ASP A 72 -11.06 -5.34 -2.59
CA ASP A 72 -10.18 -6.50 -2.74
C ASP A 72 -8.88 -6.29 -1.93
N LEU A 73 -8.26 -5.12 -2.06
CA LEU A 73 -7.05 -4.76 -1.30
C LEU A 73 -7.32 -4.65 0.22
N TYR A 74 -8.48 -4.15 0.63
CA TYR A 74 -8.87 -4.11 2.05
C TYR A 74 -9.07 -5.52 2.64
N ALA A 75 -9.73 -6.40 1.89
CA ALA A 75 -9.92 -7.79 2.28
C ALA A 75 -8.56 -8.51 2.43
N ALA A 76 -7.66 -8.33 1.45
CA ALA A 76 -6.30 -8.88 1.51
C ALA A 76 -5.49 -8.33 2.69
N ARG A 77 -5.59 -7.02 2.99
CA ARG A 77 -4.99 -6.40 4.19
C ARG A 77 -5.44 -7.12 5.46
N CYS A 78 -6.74 -7.36 5.62
CA CYS A 78 -7.26 -8.06 6.80
C CYS A 78 -6.73 -9.50 6.88
N ALA A 79 -6.71 -10.22 5.76
CA ALA A 79 -6.18 -11.58 5.70
C ALA A 79 -4.70 -11.63 6.14
N ILE A 80 -3.86 -10.81 5.51
CA ILE A 80 -2.41 -10.80 5.71
C ILE A 80 -2.05 -10.29 7.10
N LEU A 81 -2.63 -9.18 7.55
CA LEU A 81 -2.25 -8.59 8.84
C LEU A 81 -2.75 -9.42 10.04
N HIS A 82 -3.81 -10.21 9.90
CA HIS A 82 -4.32 -11.02 11.02
C HIS A 82 -3.79 -12.45 11.02
N THR A 83 -3.50 -13.02 9.84
CA THR A 83 -3.19 -14.46 9.74
C THR A 83 -1.99 -14.79 8.89
N LEU A 84 -1.43 -13.82 8.15
CA LEU A 84 -0.42 -14.05 7.11
C LEU A 84 -0.88 -15.07 6.04
N THR A 85 -2.19 -15.21 5.87
CA THR A 85 -2.81 -16.06 4.83
C THR A 85 -3.63 -15.20 3.86
N PRO A 86 -4.01 -15.71 2.68
CA PRO A 86 -4.79 -14.95 1.71
C PRO A 86 -6.29 -14.84 2.02
N ASN A 87 -6.79 -15.56 3.03
CA ASN A 87 -8.23 -15.63 3.32
C ASN A 87 -8.67 -14.60 4.37
N SER A 88 -9.75 -13.88 4.09
CA SER A 88 -10.44 -12.98 5.02
C SER A 88 -11.93 -13.31 5.10
N ASP A 89 -12.64 -12.80 6.10
CA ASP A 89 -14.10 -12.92 6.18
C ASP A 89 -14.80 -12.39 4.92
N LEU A 90 -14.26 -11.33 4.30
CA LEU A 90 -14.84 -10.74 3.08
C LEU A 90 -14.67 -11.64 1.86
N SER A 91 -13.51 -12.29 1.71
CA SER A 91 -13.29 -13.26 0.62
C SER A 91 -14.08 -14.55 0.86
N ASN A 92 -14.15 -15.01 2.11
CA ASN A 92 -14.92 -16.20 2.50
C ASN A 92 -16.42 -16.02 2.26
N ASN A 93 -16.93 -14.78 2.40
CA ASN A 93 -18.33 -14.44 2.14
C ASN A 93 -18.59 -13.95 0.69
N ASN A 94 -17.64 -14.13 -0.24
CA ASN A 94 -17.72 -13.69 -1.64
C ASN A 94 -17.98 -12.18 -1.85
N GLN A 95 -17.62 -11.35 -0.87
CA GLN A 95 -17.78 -9.89 -0.92
C GLN A 95 -16.55 -9.18 -1.49
N ALA A 96 -15.41 -9.89 -1.59
CA ALA A 96 -14.16 -9.41 -2.17
C ALA A 96 -13.43 -10.56 -2.87
N SER A 97 -12.60 -10.25 -3.86
CA SER A 97 -11.79 -11.25 -4.55
C SER A 97 -10.61 -11.69 -3.67
N THR A 98 -10.25 -12.97 -3.70
CA THR A 98 -9.01 -13.44 -3.08
C THR A 98 -7.82 -13.00 -3.92
N LEU A 99 -6.87 -12.27 -3.32
CA LEU A 99 -5.69 -11.79 -4.04
C LEU A 99 -4.55 -12.80 -3.98
N TRP A 100 -3.99 -13.06 -5.15
CA TRP A 100 -2.79 -13.87 -5.37
C TRP A 100 -1.66 -12.97 -5.85
N TYR A 101 -0.47 -13.20 -5.33
CA TYR A 101 0.67 -12.34 -5.59
C TYR A 101 1.72 -13.07 -6.42
N SER A 102 2.11 -12.46 -7.53
CA SER A 102 3.33 -12.79 -8.28
C SER A 102 4.50 -11.92 -7.80
N TRP A 103 5.73 -12.39 -8.00
CA TRP A 103 6.94 -11.69 -7.57
C TRP A 103 8.17 -12.08 -8.41
N GLY A 104 9.21 -11.25 -8.36
CA GLY A 104 10.48 -11.50 -9.04
C GLY A 104 10.33 -11.45 -10.55
N ILE A 105 10.76 -12.52 -11.23
CA ILE A 105 10.53 -12.73 -12.66
C ILE A 105 9.23 -13.50 -12.96
N GLY A 106 8.45 -13.83 -11.92
CA GLY A 106 7.21 -14.57 -12.09
C GLY A 106 6.20 -13.75 -12.87
N GLU A 107 5.75 -14.27 -14.00
CA GLU A 107 4.77 -13.58 -14.84
C GLU A 107 3.35 -13.78 -14.28
N ASP A 108 2.58 -12.70 -14.24
CA ASP A 108 1.17 -12.73 -13.83
C ASP A 108 0.37 -13.75 -14.64
N ILE A 109 0.71 -13.91 -15.93
CA ILE A 109 0.09 -14.84 -16.87
C ILE A 109 0.22 -16.30 -16.38
N GLU A 110 1.38 -16.71 -15.88
CA GLU A 110 1.58 -18.09 -15.41
C GLU A 110 0.74 -18.37 -14.16
N LEU A 111 0.68 -17.40 -13.25
CA LEU A 111 -0.11 -17.52 -12.02
C LEU A 111 -1.61 -17.49 -12.33
N GLU A 112 -2.06 -16.64 -13.25
CA GLU A 112 -3.43 -16.61 -13.74
C GLU A 112 -3.85 -17.95 -14.38
N GLN A 113 -2.97 -18.55 -15.19
CA GLN A 113 -3.20 -19.86 -15.78
C GLN A 113 -3.30 -20.96 -14.71
N LEU A 114 -2.46 -20.91 -13.67
CA LEU A 114 -2.51 -21.85 -12.55
C LEU A 114 -3.84 -21.73 -11.78
N ILE A 115 -4.27 -20.50 -11.48
CA ILE A 115 -5.54 -20.20 -10.81
C ILE A 115 -6.71 -20.75 -11.63
N LYS A 116 -6.72 -20.49 -12.94
CA LYS A 116 -7.75 -21.01 -13.87
C LYS A 116 -7.75 -22.54 -13.91
N LYS A 117 -6.57 -23.17 -13.96
CA LYS A 117 -6.43 -24.64 -13.95
C LYS A 117 -6.94 -25.26 -12.65
N ARG A 118 -6.70 -24.59 -11.51
CA ARG A 118 -7.16 -25.01 -10.19
C ARG A 118 -8.62 -24.65 -9.91
N LYS A 119 -9.31 -23.96 -10.83
CA LYS A 119 -10.70 -23.50 -10.70
C LYS A 119 -10.94 -22.73 -9.40
N VAL A 120 -9.96 -21.91 -9.00
CA VAL A 120 -10.14 -21.03 -7.84
C VAL A 120 -11.09 -19.91 -8.26
N GLU A 121 -12.28 -19.91 -7.69
CA GLU A 121 -13.30 -18.90 -7.99
C GLU A 121 -12.94 -17.55 -7.36
N ASN A 122 -13.34 -16.47 -8.02
CA ASN A 122 -13.21 -15.09 -7.53
C ASN A 122 -11.78 -14.71 -7.07
N ALA A 123 -10.76 -15.18 -7.79
CA ALA A 123 -9.35 -14.85 -7.55
C ALA A 123 -8.83 -13.81 -8.55
N LYS A 124 -7.93 -12.94 -8.09
CA LYS A 124 -7.23 -11.96 -8.92
C LYS A 124 -5.74 -12.01 -8.65
N VAL A 125 -4.94 -11.81 -9.69
CA VAL A 125 -3.49 -11.74 -9.60
C VAL A 125 -3.05 -10.28 -9.56
N ILE A 126 -2.06 -10.00 -8.73
CA ILE A 126 -1.36 -8.72 -8.69
C ILE A 126 0.13 -8.94 -8.42
N HIS A 127 0.97 -8.32 -9.23
CA HIS A 127 2.41 -8.35 -8.99
C HIS A 127 2.79 -7.44 -7.81
N ILE A 128 3.61 -7.95 -6.88
CA ILE A 128 4.04 -7.18 -5.68
C ILE A 128 4.72 -5.87 -6.08
N ASN A 129 5.57 -5.90 -7.13
CA ASN A 129 6.23 -4.67 -7.59
C ASN A 129 5.22 -3.65 -8.14
N GLU A 130 4.14 -4.09 -8.80
CA GLU A 130 3.12 -3.17 -9.28
C GLU A 130 2.32 -2.54 -8.14
N LEU A 131 1.99 -3.34 -7.12
CA LEU A 131 1.35 -2.87 -5.91
C LEU A 131 2.25 -1.84 -5.20
N TYR A 132 3.54 -2.15 -5.08
CA TYR A 132 4.52 -1.25 -4.46
C TYR A 132 4.73 0.03 -5.25
N GLU A 133 4.80 -0.04 -6.58
CA GLU A 133 4.85 1.14 -7.45
C GLU A 133 3.62 2.03 -7.29
N SER A 134 2.42 1.42 -7.27
CA SER A 134 1.17 2.17 -7.04
C SER A 134 1.15 2.85 -5.67
N LEU A 135 1.68 2.20 -4.63
CA LEU A 135 1.88 2.81 -3.31
C LEU A 135 2.84 4.01 -3.37
N LYS A 136 4.00 3.87 -4.03
CA LYS A 136 4.98 4.96 -4.18
C LYS A 136 4.37 6.16 -4.89
N LEU A 137 3.67 5.95 -6.00
CA LEU A 137 2.99 7.01 -6.73
C LEU A 137 1.88 7.66 -5.91
N GLY A 138 1.12 6.87 -5.14
CA GLY A 138 0.10 7.40 -4.22
C GLY A 138 0.68 8.23 -3.09
N ILE A 139 1.82 7.82 -2.51
CA ILE A 139 2.53 8.62 -1.50
C ILE A 139 3.03 9.93 -2.10
N LEU A 140 3.64 9.89 -3.29
CA LEU A 140 4.08 11.09 -3.99
C LEU A 140 2.91 12.04 -4.23
N GLN A 141 1.78 11.54 -4.72
CA GLN A 141 0.57 12.35 -4.91
C GLN A 141 0.06 12.94 -3.57
N PHE A 142 0.03 12.13 -2.51
CA PHE A 142 -0.42 12.57 -1.18
C PHE A 142 0.45 13.71 -0.63
N ILE A 143 1.77 13.63 -0.82
CA ILE A 143 2.73 14.62 -0.32
C ILE A 143 2.85 15.84 -1.26
N GLN A 144 2.72 15.65 -2.57
CA GLN A 144 2.84 16.71 -3.58
C GLN A 144 1.60 17.57 -3.74
N ILE A 145 0.43 17.10 -3.33
CA ILE A 145 -0.74 17.99 -3.22
C ILE A 145 -0.37 19.03 -2.15
N GLU A 146 0.02 20.22 -2.61
CA GLU A 146 0.52 21.35 -1.80
C GLU A 146 -0.47 21.85 -0.74
N ASN A 147 -1.67 21.24 -0.67
CA ASN A 147 -2.62 21.38 0.40
C ASN A 147 -3.04 19.98 0.90
N LEU A 148 -2.16 19.28 1.61
CA LEU A 148 -2.67 18.42 2.70
C LEU A 148 -3.69 19.28 3.45
N ASN A 149 -4.95 18.86 3.51
CA ASN A 149 -5.96 19.68 4.16
C ASN A 149 -5.52 20.00 5.60
N GLU A 150 -5.99 21.12 6.16
CA GLU A 150 -5.57 21.56 7.50
C GLU A 150 -5.64 20.44 8.55
N ASP A 151 -6.63 19.56 8.42
CA ASP A 151 -6.81 18.43 9.32
C ASP A 151 -5.71 17.38 9.19
N SER A 152 -5.25 17.08 7.98
CA SER A 152 -4.11 16.17 7.74
C SER A 152 -2.81 16.78 8.24
N GLN A 153 -2.62 18.09 8.03
CA GLN A 153 -1.46 18.80 8.57
C GLN A 153 -1.48 18.81 10.10
N LYS A 154 -2.63 19.07 10.73
CA LYS A 154 -2.79 18.98 12.19
C LYS A 154 -2.42 17.60 12.71
N ARG A 155 -2.92 16.52 12.08
CA ARG A 155 -2.57 15.14 12.47
C ARG A 155 -1.08 14.84 12.29
N ILE A 156 -0.46 15.31 11.20
CA ILE A 156 0.98 15.15 11.00
C ILE A 156 1.73 15.88 12.12
N ASN A 157 1.40 17.14 12.38
CA ASN A 157 2.10 17.95 13.39
C ASN A 157 1.91 17.41 14.81
N GLN A 158 0.74 16.83 15.12
CA GLN A 158 0.46 16.22 16.42
C GLN A 158 1.29 14.96 16.69
N HIS A 159 1.58 14.17 15.65
CA HIS A 159 2.17 12.84 15.79
C HIS A 159 3.60 12.71 15.26
N TYR A 160 4.08 13.70 14.50
CA TYR A 160 5.33 13.63 13.77
C TYR A 160 6.08 14.98 13.78
N GLU A 161 6.85 15.24 14.85
CA GLU A 161 7.62 16.49 14.98
C GLU A 161 8.93 16.50 14.16
N ASN A 162 9.18 17.63 13.47
CA ASN A 162 10.41 18.23 12.87
C ASN A 162 11.49 17.43 12.10
N ILE A 163 11.67 17.87 10.84
CA ILE A 163 12.89 18.35 10.16
C ILE A 163 12.47 18.92 8.78
N THR A 164 13.22 19.90 8.29
CA THR A 164 13.04 20.67 7.07
C THR A 164 13.18 19.91 5.73
N ARG A 165 12.56 20.48 4.67
CA ARG A 165 12.62 20.07 3.26
C ARG A 165 14.04 20.07 2.68
N GLU A 166 14.90 20.96 3.16
CA GLU A 166 16.28 21.12 2.69
C GLU A 166 17.18 19.94 3.07
N GLN A 167 17.01 19.42 4.30
CA GLN A 167 17.72 18.22 4.73
C GLN A 167 17.27 16.99 3.91
N LEU A 168 16.00 16.93 3.48
CA LEU A 168 15.43 15.84 2.69
C LEU A 168 16.06 15.70 1.29
N THR A 169 16.21 16.81 0.56
CA THR A 169 16.77 16.81 -0.81
C THR A 169 18.20 16.26 -0.83
N LYS A 170 18.99 16.58 0.21
CA LYS A 170 20.36 16.07 0.38
C LYS A 170 20.41 14.55 0.63
N TYR A 171 19.38 13.97 1.24
CA TYR A 171 19.34 12.53 1.59
C TYR A 171 18.80 11.63 0.49
N LEU A 172 17.89 12.13 -0.36
CA LEU A 172 17.26 11.32 -1.42
C LEU A 172 18.15 11.12 -2.67
N LYS A 173 19.35 11.73 -2.72
CA LYS A 173 20.24 11.72 -3.91
C LYS A 173 19.51 12.02 -5.23
N LEU A 174 18.42 12.78 -5.17
CA LEU A 174 17.81 13.36 -6.35
C LEU A 174 18.70 14.53 -6.73
N ASN A 175 19.68 14.26 -7.59
CA ASN A 175 20.42 15.34 -8.25
C ASN A 175 19.42 16.16 -9.08
N ASN A 176 19.59 17.49 -9.01
CA ASN A 176 18.90 18.43 -9.90
C ASN A 176 19.11 18.06 -11.37
#